data_AF-C8X8J2-F1
#
_entry.id   AF-C8X8J2-F1
#
_cell.length_a   1.000
_cell.length_b   1.000
_cell.length_c   1.000
_cell.angle_alpha   90.00
_cell.angle_beta   90.00
_cell.angle_gamma   90.00
#
_symmetry.space_group_name_H-M   'P 1'
#
loop_
_entity.id
_entity.type
_entity.pdbx_description
1 polymer ?
#
loop_
_entity_poly.entity_id
_entity_poly.type
_entity_poly.pdbx_seq_one_letter_code
_entity_poly.pdbx_strand_id
1 'polypeptide(L)'
;MTTPPFVPLRSLRQGQRAALRLRAEWLEALHEGLVTPVDLFRHAATIDGRPLLALTLRQILTHAGGLSGKTIHTRLTRLRARCGADRISMRQLTVGWLLDSRCRGRRLACWFSLQPSIQREPPWTGFPFTPQTRGM
;
A
#
# COMPACT_ATOMS: atom_id res chain seq x y z
N MET A 1 35.29 -15.35 3.51
CA MET A 1 34.75 -14.79 2.25
C MET A 1 33.95 -15.88 1.57
N THR A 2 32.62 -15.79 1.57
CA THR A 2 31.75 -16.83 0.99
C THR A 2 31.38 -16.41 -0.43
N THR A 3 31.91 -17.10 -1.43
CA THR A 3 31.55 -16.89 -2.84
C THR A 3 30.06 -17.18 -3.03
N PRO A 4 29.26 -16.27 -3.61
CA PRO A 4 27.85 -16.56 -3.86
C PRO A 4 27.73 -17.73 -4.86
N PRO A 5 26.76 -18.64 -4.67
CA PRO A 5 26.58 -19.77 -5.57
C PRO A 5 26.23 -19.27 -6.99
N PHE A 6 26.81 -19.91 -8.01
CA PHE A 6 26.47 -19.64 -9.40
C PHE A 6 25.00 -20.02 -9.66
N VAL A 7 24.19 -19.05 -10.11
CA VAL A 7 22.81 -19.29 -10.50
C VAL A 7 22.71 -19.23 -12.03
N PRO A 8 22.32 -20.33 -12.70
CA PRO A 8 22.18 -20.35 -14.15
C PRO A 8 21.17 -19.31 -14.66
N LEU A 9 21.45 -18.66 -15.80
CA LEU A 9 20.59 -17.64 -16.41
C LEU A 9 19.15 -18.12 -16.65
N ARG A 10 18.97 -19.40 -16.99
CA ARG A 10 17.65 -20.02 -17.18
C ARG A 10 16.83 -20.00 -15.89
N SER A 11 17.46 -20.32 -14.75
CA SER A 11 16.82 -20.33 -13.43
C SER A 11 16.42 -18.91 -13.01
N LEU A 12 17.25 -17.91 -13.32
CA LEU A 12 16.90 -16.49 -13.08
C LEU A 12 15.68 -16.07 -13.90
N ARG A 13 15.62 -16.43 -15.19
CA ARG A 13 14.47 -16.11 -16.07
C ARG A 13 13.19 -16.81 -15.60
N GLN A 14 13.29 -18.05 -15.13
CA GLN A 14 12.14 -18.78 -14.58
C GLN A 14 11.61 -18.12 -13.30
N GLY A 15 12.50 -17.75 -12.36
CA GLY A 15 12.13 -17.02 -11.15
C GLY A 15 11.50 -15.66 -11.47
N GLN A 16 12.04 -14.93 -12.44
CA GLN A 16 11.47 -13.66 -12.90
C GLN A 16 10.05 -13.84 -13.46
N ARG A 17 9.81 -14.88 -14.28
CA ARG A 17 8.48 -15.18 -14.81
C ARG A 17 7.49 -15.53 -13.71
N ALA A 18 7.88 -16.34 -12.73
CA ALA A 18 7.04 -16.68 -11.58
C ALA A 18 6.69 -15.43 -10.76
N ALA A 19 7.67 -14.56 -10.50
CA ALA A 19 7.46 -13.29 -9.80
C ALA A 19 6.52 -12.34 -10.54
N LEU A 20 6.59 -12.29 -11.88
CA LEU A 20 5.69 -11.48 -12.70
C LEU A 20 4.26 -12.03 -12.67
N ARG A 21 4.10 -13.36 -12.74
CA ARG A 21 2.78 -14.02 -12.65
C ARG A 21 2.11 -13.72 -11.31
N LEU A 22 2.83 -13.95 -10.20
CA LEU A 22 2.30 -13.67 -8.86
C LEU A 22 1.84 -12.21 -8.72
N ARG A 23 2.62 -11.25 -9.21
CA ARG A 23 2.21 -9.83 -9.18
C ARG A 23 0.95 -9.57 -10.02
N ALA A 24 0.85 -10.19 -11.18
CA ALA A 24 -0.32 -10.02 -12.05
C ALA A 24 -1.58 -10.59 -11.38
N GLU A 25 -1.51 -11.82 -10.87
CA GLU A 25 -2.59 -12.49 -10.16
C GLU A 25 -3.10 -11.65 -8.97
N TRP A 26 -2.18 -11.12 -8.15
CA TRP A 26 -2.55 -10.26 -7.03
C TRP A 26 -3.16 -8.92 -7.44
N LEU A 27 -2.70 -8.32 -8.54
CA LEU A 27 -3.28 -7.06 -9.06
C LEU A 27 -4.65 -7.28 -9.70
N GLU A 28 -4.87 -8.44 -10.32
CA GLU A 28 -6.16 -8.85 -10.88
C GLU A 28 -7.17 -9.14 -9.76
N ALA A 29 -6.79 -9.95 -8.77
CA ALA A 29 -7.62 -10.20 -7.59
C ALA A 29 -7.98 -8.90 -6.84
N LEU A 30 -7.05 -7.94 -6.78
CA LEU A 30 -7.28 -6.62 -6.19
C LEU A 30 -8.23 -5.77 -7.03
N HIS A 31 -8.18 -5.90 -8.36
CA HIS A 31 -9.08 -5.23 -9.29
C HIS A 31 -10.51 -5.75 -9.21
N GLU A 32 -10.66 -7.07 -9.08
CA GLU A 32 -11.95 -7.75 -8.90
C GLU A 32 -12.52 -7.58 -7.49
N GLY A 33 -11.73 -7.03 -6.56
CA GLY A 33 -12.13 -6.85 -5.16
C GLY A 33 -12.15 -8.14 -4.33
N LEU A 34 -11.54 -9.22 -4.84
CA LEU A 34 -11.40 -10.50 -4.12
C LEU A 34 -10.43 -10.39 -2.93
N VAL A 35 -9.47 -9.48 -3.02
CA VAL A 35 -8.52 -9.18 -1.95
C VAL A 35 -8.45 -7.69 -1.71
N THR A 36 -8.16 -7.30 -0.47
CA THR A 36 -7.93 -5.89 -0.14
C THR A 36 -6.45 -5.53 -0.21
N PRO A 37 -6.10 -4.23 -0.28
CA PRO A 37 -4.70 -3.80 -0.12
C PRO A 37 -4.06 -4.31 1.18
N VAL A 38 -4.84 -4.51 2.24
CA VAL A 38 -4.35 -5.01 3.53
C VAL A 38 -3.93 -6.47 3.43
N ASP A 39 -4.71 -7.30 2.74
CA ASP A 39 -4.39 -8.71 2.52
C ASP A 39 -3.13 -8.85 1.66
N LEU A 40 -2.99 -7.99 0.64
CA LEU A 40 -1.77 -7.90 -0.16
C LEU A 40 -0.56 -7.58 0.70
N PHE A 41 -0.64 -6.59 1.60
CA PHE A 41 0.47 -6.25 2.49
C PHE A 41 0.83 -7.37 3.46
N ARG A 42 -0.18 -8.08 4.01
CA ARG A 42 0.03 -9.24 4.86
C ARG A 42 0.75 -10.35 4.11
N HIS A 43 0.30 -10.67 2.90
CA HIS A 43 0.95 -11.71 2.10
C HIS A 43 2.36 -11.28 1.68
N ALA A 44 2.56 -10.01 1.31
CA ALA A 44 3.87 -9.48 0.94
C ALA A 44 4.91 -9.52 2.07
N ALA A 45 4.47 -9.60 3.33
CA ALA A 45 5.34 -9.77 4.49
C ALA A 45 5.82 -11.22 4.70
N THR A 46 5.33 -12.17 3.91
CA THR A 46 5.76 -13.58 3.93
C THR A 46 6.92 -13.84 2.99
N ILE A 47 7.55 -15.02 3.10
CA ILE A 47 8.63 -15.45 2.20
C ILE A 47 8.11 -15.59 0.76
N ASP A 48 6.94 -16.18 0.59
CA ASP A 48 6.33 -16.43 -0.73
C ASP A 48 5.84 -15.14 -1.40
N GLY A 49 5.38 -14.18 -0.60
CA GLY A 49 4.91 -12.88 -1.09
C GLY A 49 6.02 -11.87 -1.41
N ARG A 50 7.30 -12.21 -1.24
CA ARG A 50 8.43 -11.32 -1.49
C ARG A 50 8.41 -10.63 -2.88
N PRO A 51 7.96 -11.28 -3.98
CA PRO A 51 7.83 -10.60 -5.26
C PRO A 51 6.91 -9.37 -5.23
N LEU A 52 5.90 -9.34 -4.36
CA LEU A 52 4.94 -8.24 -4.23
C LEU A 52 5.58 -6.97 -3.67
N LEU A 53 6.72 -7.07 -2.97
CA LEU A 53 7.45 -5.92 -2.44
C LEU A 53 7.86 -4.92 -3.53
N ALA A 54 7.98 -5.37 -4.78
CA ALA A 54 8.31 -4.52 -5.93
C ALA A 54 7.11 -3.75 -6.51
N LEU A 55 5.87 -4.09 -6.13
CA LEU A 55 4.70 -3.36 -6.58
C LEU A 55 4.73 -1.93 -6.04
N THR A 56 4.40 -0.98 -6.91
CA THR A 56 4.25 0.42 -6.50
C THR A 56 2.90 0.62 -5.82
N LEU A 57 2.86 1.53 -4.84
CA LEU A 57 1.60 1.93 -4.20
C LEU A 57 0.62 2.55 -5.20
N ARG A 58 1.14 3.15 -6.28
CA ARG A 58 0.32 3.62 -7.40
C ARG A 58 -0.43 2.46 -8.08
N GLN A 59 0.25 1.36 -8.41
CA GLN A 59 -0.39 0.19 -9.01
C GLN A 59 -1.49 -0.36 -8.10
N ILE A 60 -1.21 -0.47 -6.79
CA ILE A 60 -2.20 -0.93 -5.82
C ILE A 60 -3.43 -0.03 -5.82
N LEU A 61 -3.25 1.29 -5.77
CA LEU A 61 -4.38 2.24 -5.76
C LEU A 61 -5.14 2.28 -7.10
N THR A 62 -4.46 2.06 -8.21
CA THR A 62 -5.10 1.97 -9.54
C THR A 62 -6.01 0.74 -9.61
N HIS A 63 -5.53 -0.42 -9.14
CA HIS A 63 -6.30 -1.65 -9.20
C HIS A 63 -7.39 -1.72 -8.13
N ALA A 64 -7.13 -1.29 -6.89
CA ALA A 64 -8.05 -1.48 -5.76
C ALA A 64 -9.32 -0.61 -5.73
N GLY A 65 -9.43 0.47 -6.52
CA GLY A 65 -10.49 1.46 -6.26
C GLY A 65 -10.91 2.34 -7.41
N GLY A 66 -10.55 2.01 -8.65
CA GLY A 66 -10.95 2.78 -9.85
C GLY A 66 -10.62 4.28 -9.77
N LEU A 67 -9.69 4.67 -8.91
CA LEU A 67 -9.45 6.07 -8.59
C LEU A 67 -8.81 6.76 -9.78
N SER A 68 -9.24 8.00 -10.05
CA SER A 68 -8.60 8.82 -11.08
C SER A 68 -7.13 9.07 -10.75
N GLY A 69 -6.29 9.20 -11.79
CA GLY A 69 -4.85 9.41 -11.62
C GLY A 69 -4.50 10.62 -10.76
N LYS A 70 -5.30 11.69 -10.82
CA LYS A 70 -5.16 12.89 -9.97
C LYS A 70 -5.40 12.57 -8.49
N THR A 71 -6.41 11.77 -8.18
CA THR A 71 -6.72 11.35 -6.81
C THR A 71 -5.61 10.49 -6.23
N ILE A 72 -5.09 9.55 -7.03
CA ILE A 72 -3.97 8.70 -6.64
C ILE A 72 -2.73 9.56 -6.37
N HIS A 73 -2.40 10.50 -7.27
CA HIS A 73 -1.28 11.41 -7.10
C HIS A 73 -1.38 12.21 -5.81
N THR A 74 -2.53 12.84 -5.54
CA THR A 74 -2.76 13.61 -4.31
C THR A 74 -2.61 12.75 -3.06
N ARG A 75 -3.15 11.51 -3.06
CA ARG A 75 -3.00 10.59 -1.92
C ARG A 75 -1.54 10.23 -1.67
N LEU A 76 -0.79 9.89 -2.72
CA LEU A 76 0.63 9.53 -2.58
C LEU A 76 1.49 10.73 -2.17
N THR A 77 1.18 11.94 -2.65
CA THR A 77 1.84 13.17 -2.19
C THR A 77 1.60 13.42 -0.70
N ARG A 78 0.36 13.25 -0.21
CA ARG A 78 0.04 13.34 1.23
C ARG A 78 0.76 12.27 2.05
N LEU A 79 0.80 11.03 1.55
CA LEU A 79 1.54 9.94 2.18
C LEU A 79 3.01 10.29 2.35
N ARG A 80 3.62 10.80 1.28
CA ARG A 80 5.03 11.17 1.27
C ARG A 80 5.32 12.26 2.28
N ALA A 81 4.52 13.34 2.29
CA ALA A 81 4.67 14.43 3.23
C ALA A 81 4.51 13.95 4.69
N ARG A 82 3.48 13.15 4.97
CA ARG A 82 3.22 12.61 6.32
C ARG A 82 4.31 11.66 6.81
N CYS A 83 4.93 10.92 5.90
CA CYS A 83 6.06 10.03 6.23
C CYS A 83 7.41 10.75 6.29
N GLY A 84 7.48 12.06 6.02
CA GLY A 84 8.75 12.80 5.90
C GLY A 84 9.64 12.29 4.76
N ALA A 85 9.03 11.80 3.67
CA ALA A 85 9.70 11.09 2.59
C ALA A 85 9.84 11.94 1.31
N ASP A 86 9.90 13.27 1.41
CA ASP A 86 9.77 14.18 0.26
C ASP A 86 10.82 13.98 -0.85
N ARG A 87 11.99 13.47 -0.48
CA ARG A 87 13.08 13.13 -1.42
C ARG A 87 12.85 11.82 -2.18
N ILE A 88 11.87 11.01 -1.78
CA ILE A 88 11.52 9.75 -2.43
C ILE A 88 10.59 10.05 -3.62
N SER A 89 10.95 9.52 -4.78
CA SER A 89 10.10 9.65 -5.97
C SER A 89 8.86 8.76 -5.85
N MET A 90 7.77 9.14 -6.53
CA MET A 90 6.52 8.37 -6.52
C MET A 90 6.70 6.93 -7.03
N ARG A 91 7.68 6.68 -7.91
CA ARG A 91 8.01 5.34 -8.42
C ARG A 91 8.70 4.46 -7.37
N GLN A 92 9.35 5.06 -6.37
CA GLN A 92 10.03 4.36 -5.28
C GLN A 92 9.12 4.06 -4.10
N LEU A 93 7.89 4.61 -4.08
CA LEU A 93 6.86 4.25 -3.12
C LEU A 93 6.30 2.87 -3.48
N THR A 94 7.02 1.83 -3.05
CA THR A 94 6.67 0.42 -3.24
C THR A 94 6.13 -0.21 -1.96
N VAL A 95 5.58 -1.42 -2.07
CA VAL A 95 5.21 -2.23 -0.90
C VAL A 95 6.43 -2.48 -0.01
N GLY A 96 7.60 -2.74 -0.59
CA GLY A 96 8.85 -2.88 0.16
C GLY A 96 9.25 -1.61 0.91
N TRP A 97 9.07 -0.44 0.30
CA TRP A 97 9.26 0.84 1.00
C TRP A 97 8.27 1.00 2.16
N LEU A 98 7.00 0.61 1.96
CA LEU A 98 5.95 0.71 2.96
C LEU A 98 6.21 -0.21 4.16
N LEU A 99 6.66 -1.44 3.91
CA LEU A 99 6.91 -2.50 4.90
C LEU A 99 8.35 -2.53 5.44
N ASP A 100 9.14 -1.50 5.17
CA ASP A 100 10.54 -1.42 5.62
C ASP A 100 10.63 -1.47 7.16
N SER A 101 11.23 -2.55 7.68
CA SER A 101 11.35 -2.82 9.12
C SER A 101 12.12 -1.74 9.87
N ARG A 102 13.06 -1.05 9.20
CA ARG A 102 13.83 0.07 9.77
C ARG A 102 12.95 1.25 10.16
N CYS A 103 11.75 1.34 9.59
CA CYS A 103 10.78 2.38 9.91
C CYS A 103 9.83 2.02 11.05
N ARG A 104 9.98 0.82 11.66
CA ARG A 104 9.14 0.34 12.78
C ARG A 104 7.63 0.51 12.55
N GLY A 105 7.18 0.22 11.32
CA GLY A 105 5.76 0.33 10.94
C GLY A 105 5.23 1.76 10.74
N ARG A 106 6.02 2.82 10.93
CA ARG A 106 5.56 4.22 10.78
C ARG A 106 4.96 4.54 9.41
N ARG A 107 5.58 4.04 8.33
CA ARG A 107 5.10 4.25 6.95
C ARG A 107 3.76 3.56 6.72
N LEU A 108 3.61 2.33 7.23
CA LEU A 108 2.36 1.58 7.19
C LEU A 108 1.26 2.27 8.02
N ALA A 109 1.59 2.79 9.20
CA ALA A 109 0.65 3.58 10.01
C ALA A 109 0.20 4.87 9.29
N CYS A 110 1.13 5.57 8.62
CA CYS A 110 0.80 6.73 7.78
C CYS A 110 -0.14 6.36 6.63
N TRP A 111 0.05 5.20 6.00
CA TRP A 111 -0.87 4.70 4.98
C TRP A 111 -2.29 4.53 5.51
N PHE A 112 -2.45 3.84 6.64
CA PHE A 112 -3.77 3.63 7.25
C PHE A 112 -4.42 4.95 7.67
N SER A 113 -3.64 5.91 8.17
CA SER A 113 -4.13 7.23 8.54
C SER A 113 -4.64 8.10 7.37
N LEU A 114 -4.37 7.69 6.12
CA LEU A 114 -4.80 8.38 4.91
C LEU A 114 -5.96 7.67 4.20
N GLN A 115 -6.34 6.48 4.65
CA GLN A 115 -7.59 5.91 4.20
C GLN A 115 -8.71 6.83 4.65
N PRO A 116 -9.69 7.15 3.78
CA PRO A 116 -10.86 7.88 4.21
C PRO A 116 -11.44 7.13 5.40
N SER A 117 -11.43 7.79 6.56
CA SER A 117 -12.04 7.26 7.75
C SER A 117 -13.48 6.88 7.44
N ILE A 118 -13.88 5.73 7.97
CA ILE A 118 -15.26 5.32 8.24
C ILE A 118 -16.08 6.42 8.95
N GLN A 119 -15.45 7.52 9.39
CA GLN A 119 -16.09 8.70 9.97
C GLN A 119 -16.04 9.88 8.99
N ARG A 120 -17.05 9.98 8.13
CA ARG A 120 -17.56 11.28 7.67
C ARG A 120 -18.79 11.71 8.46
N GLU A 121 -19.38 10.80 9.22
CA GLU A 121 -20.39 11.15 10.20
C GLU A 121 -19.71 11.56 11.51
N PRO A 122 -20.16 12.67 12.13
CA PRO A 122 -19.79 12.94 13.50
C PRO A 122 -20.15 11.70 14.35
N PRO A 123 -19.30 11.30 15.31
CA PRO A 123 -19.48 10.05 16.06
C PRO A 123 -20.81 9.99 16.83
N TRP A 124 -21.45 11.14 17.06
CA TRP A 124 -22.83 11.30 17.49
C TRP A 124 -23.37 12.67 17.03
N THR A 125 -24.68 12.87 17.11
CA THR A 125 -25.33 14.16 16.80
C THR A 125 -24.88 15.24 17.80
N GLY A 126 -24.26 16.32 17.31
CA GLY A 126 -23.70 17.40 18.17
C GLY A 126 -22.25 17.14 18.60
N PHE A 127 -21.38 16.76 17.66
CA PHE A 127 -19.93 16.77 17.85
C PHE A 127 -19.34 18.05 17.22
N PRO A 128 -18.38 18.75 17.86
CA PRO A 128 -17.80 18.49 19.17
C PRO A 128 -18.56 19.14 20.35
N PHE A 129 -19.63 19.88 20.08
CA PHE A 129 -20.39 20.63 21.08
C PHE A 129 -21.77 20.00 21.33
N THR A 130 -22.13 19.83 22.61
CA THR A 130 -23.45 19.33 23.03
C THR A 130 -24.56 20.06 22.28
N PRO A 131 -25.55 19.33 21.70
CA PRO A 131 -26.67 19.99 21.05
C PRO A 131 -27.36 20.87 22.10
N GLN A 132 -27.58 22.15 21.77
CA GLN A 132 -28.46 22.98 22.58
C GLN A 132 -29.82 22.29 22.58
N THR A 133 -30.18 21.68 23.70
CA THR A 133 -31.57 21.35 23.97
C THR A 133 -32.28 22.69 24.04
N ARG A 134 -32.80 23.17 22.90
CA ARG A 134 -33.75 24.26 22.89
C ARG A 134 -35.01 23.66 23.50
N GLY A 135 -35.10 23.75 24.82
CA GLY A 135 -36.35 23.52 25.52
C GLY A 135 -37.31 24.60 25.06
N MET A 136 -38.30 24.19 24.26
CA MET A 136 -39.69 24.67 24.18
C MET A 136 -40.35 24.09 22.95
#